data_AF-A0A974DQJ3-F1
#
_entry.id   AF-A0A974DQJ3-F1
#
_cell.length_a   1.000
_cell.length_b   1.000
_cell.length_c   1.000
_cell.angle_alpha   90.00
_cell.angle_beta   90.00
_cell.angle_gamma   90.00
#
_symmetry.space_group_name_H-M   'P 1'
#
loop_
_entity.id
_entity.type
_entity.pdbx_description
1 polymer ?
#
loop_
_entity_poly.entity_id
_entity_poly.type
_entity_poly.pdbx_seq_one_letter_code
_entity_poly.pdbx_strand_id
1 'polypeptide(L)'
;SETNKRYVVTNSRTRPCKSIIHLLRRTKSDEIKANVLEVLQECEKLKASSVVFAGLSSVAEVDVILDALEEFANSKSAHSVETVKIIIQPEMLKYFYIMMTSKEVPGQPGQSWLYDKMKSAWYNFTNTKVDLYILKGNIEPAILHLCGEDKDQVMKASVWIRDCLLREQHTNIIPNEWIRELKGQKMKKLLELQKKYPVFISIESLSSTMRVSGFEKNVGTITREIHEIIKEVKDKKNREAEICYKQVQWRYHNGSGFVPFDKMSNLELETALEEATESVTVDVAGRKLTVNVKLKTASDPKGNRVAIDRVNQM
;
A
#
# COMPACT_ATOMS: atom_id res chain seq x y z
N SER A 1 -26.16 -27.33 -7.76
CA SER A 1 -27.08 -26.18 -7.96
C SER A 1 -26.53 -25.35 -9.10
N GLU A 2 -27.02 -25.59 -10.32
CA GLU A 2 -26.64 -24.79 -11.49
C GLU A 2 -27.21 -23.37 -11.31
N THR A 3 -26.32 -22.39 -11.17
CA THR A 3 -26.69 -20.99 -11.27
C THR A 3 -27.24 -20.73 -12.68
N ASN A 4 -28.45 -20.19 -12.75
CA ASN A 4 -29.14 -19.86 -13.99
C ASN A 4 -28.34 -18.77 -14.74
N LYS A 5 -27.38 -19.17 -15.57
CA LYS A 5 -26.45 -18.25 -16.25
C LYS A 5 -27.22 -17.40 -17.26
N ARG A 6 -27.12 -16.07 -17.13
CA ARG A 6 -27.82 -15.09 -17.99
C ARG A 6 -27.16 -14.87 -19.35
N TYR A 7 -26.10 -15.62 -19.64
CA TYR A 7 -25.34 -15.57 -20.87
C TYR A 7 -24.83 -16.96 -21.27
N VAL A 8 -24.56 -17.14 -22.56
CA VAL A 8 -23.97 -18.35 -23.12
C VAL A 8 -22.65 -18.01 -23.81
N VAL A 9 -21.58 -18.71 -23.46
CA VAL A 9 -20.27 -18.55 -24.10
C VAL A 9 -20.11 -19.59 -25.20
N THR A 10 -19.73 -19.16 -26.39
CA THR A 10 -19.47 -20.04 -27.55
C THR A 10 -18.14 -19.72 -28.20
N ASN A 11 -17.59 -20.68 -28.94
CA ASN A 11 -16.38 -20.47 -29.74
C ASN A 11 -16.70 -19.65 -31.00
N SER A 12 -15.79 -18.76 -31.38
CA SER A 12 -15.91 -17.83 -32.52
C SER A 12 -15.91 -18.50 -33.90
N ARG A 13 -15.41 -19.73 -34.01
CA ARG A 13 -15.23 -20.50 -35.25
C ARG A 13 -14.45 -19.71 -36.32
N THR A 14 -15.16 -19.00 -37.20
CA THR A 14 -14.61 -18.27 -38.36
C THR A 14 -14.49 -16.77 -38.15
N ARG A 15 -14.94 -16.25 -37.00
CA ARG A 15 -14.88 -14.81 -36.69
C ARG A 15 -13.53 -14.40 -36.09
N PRO A 16 -13.08 -13.15 -36.28
CA PRO A 16 -11.81 -12.65 -35.73
C PRO A 16 -11.93 -12.33 -34.22
N CYS A 17 -12.38 -13.29 -33.42
CA CYS A 17 -12.38 -13.23 -31.96
C CYS A 17 -12.10 -14.64 -31.39
N LYS A 18 -11.87 -14.78 -30.09
CA LYS A 18 -11.64 -16.08 -29.45
C LYS A 18 -12.95 -16.74 -28.97
N SER A 19 -13.84 -15.91 -28.43
CA SER A 19 -15.12 -16.33 -27.86
C SER A 19 -16.22 -15.32 -28.20
N ILE A 20 -17.46 -15.80 -28.22
CA ILE A 20 -18.67 -14.99 -28.36
C ILE A 20 -19.53 -15.23 -27.12
N ILE A 21 -19.87 -14.14 -26.43
CA ILE A 21 -20.75 -14.16 -25.26
C ILE A 21 -22.13 -13.67 -25.72
N HIS A 22 -23.10 -14.57 -25.72
CA HIS A 22 -24.48 -14.27 -26.07
C HIS A 22 -25.23 -13.85 -24.82
N LEU A 23 -25.80 -12.65 -24.84
CA LEU A 23 -26.54 -12.07 -23.73
C LEU A 23 -28.03 -12.03 -24.08
N LEU A 24 -28.88 -12.29 -23.09
CA LEU A 24 -30.30 -11.99 -23.22
C LEU A 24 -30.48 -10.47 -23.27
N ARG A 25 -31.13 -9.97 -24.33
CA ARG A 25 -31.39 -8.54 -24.49
C ARG A 25 -32.30 -8.05 -23.36
N ARG A 26 -31.86 -7.00 -22.67
CA ARG A 26 -32.60 -6.31 -21.60
C ARG A 26 -32.81 -4.85 -22.00
N THR A 27 -33.86 -4.23 -21.48
CA THR A 27 -34.24 -2.85 -21.81
C THR A 27 -34.17 -1.92 -20.62
N LYS A 28 -34.08 -2.44 -19.39
CA LYS A 28 -33.93 -1.65 -18.17
C LYS A 28 -32.47 -1.38 -17.87
N SER A 29 -32.16 -0.15 -17.48
CA SER A 29 -30.80 0.31 -17.15
C SER A 29 -30.06 -0.64 -16.20
N ASP A 30 -30.64 -0.95 -15.03
CA ASP A 30 -29.98 -1.81 -14.03
C ASP A 30 -29.68 -3.22 -14.56
N GLU A 31 -30.55 -3.76 -15.42
CA GLU A 31 -30.38 -5.08 -16.02
C GLU A 31 -29.28 -5.06 -17.10
N ILE A 32 -29.18 -3.97 -17.87
CA ILE A 32 -28.09 -3.76 -18.84
C ILE A 32 -26.77 -3.62 -18.10
N LYS A 33 -26.71 -2.81 -17.03
CA LYS A 33 -25.51 -2.64 -16.20
C LYS A 33 -25.03 -3.98 -15.64
N ALA A 34 -25.93 -4.74 -15.03
CA ALA A 34 -25.62 -6.06 -14.48
C ALA A 34 -25.10 -7.04 -15.55
N ASN A 35 -25.71 -7.06 -16.74
CA ASN A 35 -25.24 -7.88 -17.85
C ASN A 35 -23.81 -7.51 -18.28
N VAL A 36 -23.50 -6.22 -18.37
CA VAL A 36 -22.16 -5.74 -18.76
C VAL A 36 -21.12 -6.15 -17.73
N LEU A 37 -21.41 -5.99 -16.43
CA LEU A 37 -20.53 -6.42 -15.35
C LEU A 37 -20.29 -7.94 -15.37
N GLU A 38 -21.34 -8.74 -15.56
CA GLU A 38 -21.22 -10.20 -15.69
C GLU A 38 -20.33 -10.62 -16.87
N VAL A 39 -20.45 -9.93 -18.01
CA VAL A 39 -19.61 -10.16 -19.20
C VAL A 39 -18.15 -9.86 -18.92
N LEU A 40 -17.86 -8.70 -18.32
CA LEU A 40 -16.49 -8.29 -18.00
C LEU A 40 -15.84 -9.27 -17.01
N GLN A 41 -16.59 -9.73 -16.01
CA GLN A 41 -16.12 -10.78 -15.10
C GLN A 41 -15.86 -12.11 -15.80
N GLU A 42 -16.67 -12.47 -16.79
CA GLU A 42 -16.41 -13.69 -17.58
C GLU A 42 -15.18 -13.52 -18.48
N CYS A 43 -14.96 -12.34 -19.06
CA CYS A 43 -13.75 -12.01 -19.81
C CYS A 43 -12.49 -12.18 -18.93
N GLU A 44 -12.54 -11.79 -17.66
CA GLU A 44 -11.44 -12.02 -16.70
C GLU A 44 -11.18 -13.50 -16.47
N LYS A 45 -12.22 -14.31 -16.28
CA LYS A 45 -12.05 -15.78 -16.15
C LYS A 45 -11.44 -16.41 -17.41
N LEU A 46 -11.81 -15.88 -18.58
CA LEU A 46 -11.26 -16.27 -19.87
C LEU A 46 -9.88 -15.69 -20.15
N LYS A 47 -9.33 -14.83 -19.26
CA LYS A 47 -8.07 -14.09 -19.45
C LYS A 47 -8.03 -13.33 -20.77
N ALA A 48 -9.17 -12.76 -21.17
CA ALA A 48 -9.27 -11.96 -22.38
C ALA A 48 -8.75 -10.55 -22.13
N SER A 49 -7.88 -10.04 -23.01
CA SER A 49 -7.38 -8.67 -22.93
C SER A 49 -8.27 -7.62 -23.57
N SER A 50 -9.22 -8.05 -24.40
CA SER A 50 -10.11 -7.15 -25.13
C SER A 50 -11.51 -7.70 -25.26
N VAL A 51 -12.51 -6.84 -25.17
CA VAL A 51 -13.93 -7.16 -25.42
C VAL A 51 -14.58 -6.10 -26.32
N VAL A 52 -15.52 -6.54 -27.14
CA VAL A 52 -16.28 -5.68 -28.05
C VAL A 52 -17.77 -5.79 -27.74
N PHE A 53 -18.40 -4.67 -27.40
CA PHE A 53 -19.85 -4.55 -27.29
C PHE A 53 -20.41 -4.01 -28.60
N ALA A 54 -21.36 -4.74 -29.19
CA ALA A 54 -21.99 -4.39 -30.47
C ALA A 54 -23.51 -4.55 -30.38
N GLY A 55 -24.24 -3.94 -31.32
CA GLY A 55 -25.71 -4.04 -31.38
C GLY A 55 -26.44 -3.11 -30.42
N LEU A 56 -25.78 -2.03 -29.99
CA LEU A 56 -26.40 -0.96 -29.21
C LEU A 56 -27.26 -0.09 -30.12
N SER A 57 -28.41 0.32 -29.60
CA SER A 57 -29.48 0.97 -30.35
C SER A 57 -29.87 2.33 -29.79
N SER A 58 -29.33 2.72 -28.64
CA SER A 58 -29.54 4.05 -28.09
C SER A 58 -28.31 4.55 -27.32
N VAL A 59 -28.19 5.87 -27.22
CA VAL A 59 -27.15 6.51 -26.40
C VAL A 59 -27.34 6.22 -24.91
N ALA A 60 -28.58 6.04 -24.44
CA ALA A 60 -28.85 5.63 -23.06
C ALA A 60 -28.25 4.25 -22.74
N GLU A 61 -28.31 3.30 -23.67
CA GLU A 61 -27.65 1.99 -23.49
C GLU A 61 -26.12 2.15 -23.40
N VAL A 62 -25.53 3.07 -24.18
CA VAL A 62 -24.09 3.34 -24.15
C VAL A 62 -23.67 4.00 -22.83
N ASP A 63 -24.47 4.93 -22.32
CA ASP A 63 -24.20 5.62 -21.05
C ASP A 63 -24.15 4.62 -19.89
N VAL A 64 -25.14 3.72 -19.82
CA VAL A 64 -25.20 2.65 -18.81
C VAL A 64 -24.01 1.69 -18.92
N ILE A 65 -23.52 1.43 -20.13
CA ILE A 65 -22.30 0.63 -20.33
C ILE A 65 -21.07 1.37 -19.80
N LEU A 66 -20.95 2.68 -20.04
CA LEU A 66 -19.84 3.47 -19.49
C LEU A 66 -19.86 3.47 -17.96
N ASP A 67 -21.03 3.60 -17.34
CA ASP A 67 -21.18 3.54 -15.87
C ASP A 67 -20.81 2.15 -15.32
N ALA A 68 -21.14 1.08 -16.05
CA ALA A 68 -20.71 -0.28 -15.71
C ALA A 68 -19.19 -0.45 -15.83
N LEU A 69 -18.56 0.18 -16.84
CA LEU A 69 -17.12 0.14 -17.04
C LEU A 69 -16.37 0.88 -15.94
N GLU A 70 -16.88 2.02 -15.48
CA GLU A 70 -16.34 2.73 -14.33
C GLU A 70 -16.41 1.85 -13.06
N GLU A 71 -17.58 1.25 -12.79
CA GLU A 71 -17.74 0.33 -11.65
C GLU A 71 -16.78 -0.88 -11.74
N PHE A 72 -16.62 -1.45 -12.94
CA PHE A 72 -15.71 -2.57 -13.17
C PHE A 72 -14.24 -2.17 -13.01
N ALA A 73 -13.81 -1.05 -13.57
CA ALA A 73 -12.43 -0.56 -13.45
C ALA A 73 -12.06 -0.24 -12.00
N ASN A 74 -13.04 0.23 -11.22
CA ASN A 74 -12.91 0.49 -9.79
C ASN A 74 -13.00 -0.78 -8.92
N SER A 75 -13.43 -1.90 -9.49
CA SER A 75 -13.50 -3.18 -8.81
C SER A 75 -12.14 -3.86 -8.70
N LYS A 76 -11.98 -4.77 -7.74
CA LYS A 76 -10.76 -5.60 -7.63
C LYS A 76 -10.67 -6.71 -8.68
N SER A 77 -11.63 -6.82 -9.60
CA SER A 77 -11.67 -7.93 -10.56
C SER A 77 -10.98 -7.62 -11.88
N ALA A 78 -10.75 -6.35 -12.23
CA ALA A 78 -10.09 -5.95 -13.47
C ALA A 78 -8.59 -6.24 -13.41
N HIS A 79 -8.12 -7.24 -14.16
CA HIS A 79 -6.71 -7.60 -14.24
C HIS A 79 -6.27 -7.89 -15.67
N SER A 80 -7.09 -8.63 -16.41
CA SER A 80 -6.78 -9.11 -17.75
C SER A 80 -7.35 -8.18 -18.81
N VAL A 81 -8.56 -7.64 -18.61
CA VAL A 81 -9.25 -6.81 -19.60
C VAL A 81 -8.62 -5.43 -19.65
N GLU A 82 -7.93 -5.13 -20.74
CA GLU A 82 -7.23 -3.86 -20.97
C GLU A 82 -7.98 -2.94 -21.94
N THR A 83 -8.77 -3.50 -22.87
CA THR A 83 -9.42 -2.72 -23.93
C THR A 83 -10.90 -3.10 -24.09
N VAL A 84 -11.78 -2.11 -24.00
CA VAL A 84 -13.19 -2.25 -24.32
C VAL A 84 -13.53 -1.40 -25.54
N LYS A 85 -14.09 -2.03 -26.58
CA LYS A 85 -14.56 -1.33 -27.77
C LYS A 85 -16.08 -1.38 -27.83
N ILE A 86 -16.71 -0.21 -28.00
CA ILE A 86 -18.15 -0.09 -28.20
C ILE A 86 -18.39 0.27 -29.66
N ILE A 87 -19.22 -0.51 -30.36
CA ILE A 87 -19.62 -0.25 -31.74
C ILE A 87 -21.04 0.32 -31.72
N ILE A 88 -21.17 1.57 -32.17
CA ILE A 88 -22.43 2.29 -32.29
C ILE A 88 -22.79 2.52 -33.76
N GLN A 89 -24.08 2.73 -34.04
CA GLN A 89 -24.57 3.08 -35.37
C GLN A 89 -24.14 4.51 -35.76
N PRO A 90 -23.85 4.78 -37.05
CA PRO A 90 -23.38 6.10 -37.51
C PRO A 90 -24.30 7.26 -37.11
N GLU A 91 -25.61 7.05 -37.12
CA GLU A 91 -26.62 8.05 -36.81
C GLU A 91 -26.56 8.51 -35.34
N MET A 92 -26.00 7.66 -34.46
CA MET A 92 -25.83 7.95 -33.03
C MET A 92 -24.55 8.72 -32.72
N LEU A 93 -23.60 8.86 -33.67
CA LEU A 93 -22.28 9.46 -33.41
C LEU A 93 -22.38 10.86 -32.81
N LYS A 94 -23.27 11.71 -33.34
CA LYS A 94 -23.48 13.07 -32.82
C LYS A 94 -23.94 13.07 -31.36
N TYR A 95 -24.90 12.22 -31.03
CA TYR A 95 -25.47 12.13 -29.69
C TYR A 95 -24.48 11.50 -28.70
N PHE A 96 -23.70 10.51 -29.16
CA PHE A 96 -22.61 9.95 -28.38
C PHE A 96 -21.53 11.00 -28.05
N TYR A 97 -21.16 11.83 -29.02
CA TYR A 97 -20.23 12.93 -28.80
C TYR A 97 -20.76 13.92 -27.75
N ILE A 98 -22.02 14.37 -27.89
CA ILE A 98 -22.67 15.24 -26.90
C ILE A 98 -22.64 14.62 -25.50
N MET A 99 -23.00 13.35 -25.37
CA MET A 99 -22.96 12.62 -24.10
C MET A 99 -21.55 12.60 -23.50
N MET A 100 -20.52 12.26 -24.29
CA MET A 100 -19.14 12.25 -23.81
C MET A 100 -18.67 13.64 -23.36
N THR A 101 -18.98 14.69 -24.13
CA THR A 101 -18.65 16.08 -23.75
C THR A 101 -19.45 16.58 -22.56
N SER A 102 -20.66 16.06 -22.31
CA SER A 102 -21.44 16.44 -21.13
C SER A 102 -20.85 15.90 -19.82
N LYS A 103 -19.99 14.87 -19.91
CA LYS A 103 -19.19 14.36 -18.79
C LYS A 103 -17.93 15.21 -18.55
N GLU A 104 -17.60 16.16 -19.43
CA GLU A 104 -16.57 17.16 -19.15
C GLU A 104 -17.11 18.13 -18.09
N VAL A 105 -16.45 18.18 -16.94
CA VAL A 105 -16.84 19.10 -15.87
C VAL A 105 -16.60 20.54 -16.34
N PRO A 106 -17.62 21.43 -16.42
CA PRO A 106 -17.38 22.85 -16.59
C PRO A 106 -16.64 23.35 -15.35
N GLY A 107 -15.50 24.01 -15.52
CA GLY A 107 -14.69 24.52 -14.42
C GLY A 107 -15.47 25.46 -13.50
N GLN A 108 -16.00 24.93 -12.39
CA GLN A 108 -16.34 25.70 -11.19
C GLN A 108 -15.87 24.94 -9.93
N PRO A 109 -15.13 25.60 -9.03
CA PRO A 109 -14.76 25.04 -7.74
C PRO A 109 -15.96 25.12 -6.79
N GLY A 110 -16.75 24.05 -6.72
CA GLY A 110 -17.78 23.88 -5.70
C GLY A 110 -19.05 23.22 -6.22
N GLN A 111 -19.33 22.02 -5.70
CA GLN A 111 -20.49 21.14 -5.95
C GLN A 111 -20.40 20.31 -7.24
N SER A 112 -20.66 19.01 -7.27
CA SER A 112 -21.03 18.02 -6.26
C SER A 112 -20.33 16.73 -6.67
N TRP A 113 -19.18 16.47 -6.07
CA TRP A 113 -18.55 15.17 -6.11
C TRP A 113 -19.48 14.22 -5.36
N LEU A 114 -20.17 13.34 -6.09
CA LEU A 114 -20.98 12.31 -5.46
C LEU A 114 -20.01 11.43 -4.66
N TYR A 115 -20.10 11.56 -3.34
CA TYR A 115 -19.47 10.66 -2.39
C TYR A 115 -20.10 9.29 -2.55
N ASP A 116 -19.53 8.45 -3.41
CA ASP A 116 -19.58 7.03 -3.20
C ASP A 116 -18.30 6.59 -2.52
N LYS A 117 -18.49 6.08 -1.30
CA LYS A 117 -17.45 5.63 -0.38
C LYS A 117 -16.74 4.42 -0.98
N MET A 118 -15.82 4.67 -1.89
CA MET A 118 -15.08 3.63 -2.60
C MET A 118 -14.05 3.00 -1.66
N LYS A 119 -14.17 1.69 -1.43
CA LYS A 119 -13.14 0.94 -0.71
C LYS A 119 -11.91 0.80 -1.60
N SER A 120 -10.96 1.71 -1.46
CA SER A 120 -9.68 1.62 -2.14
C SER A 120 -8.89 0.39 -1.66
N ALA A 121 -8.47 -0.45 -2.59
CA ALA A 121 -7.51 -1.51 -2.36
C ALA A 121 -6.37 -1.30 -3.37
N TRP A 122 -5.19 -1.00 -2.85
CA TRP A 122 -4.04 -0.66 -3.68
C TRP A 122 -3.44 -1.87 -4.39
N TYR A 123 -2.84 -1.56 -5.54
CA TYR A 123 -1.94 -2.40 -6.31
C TYR A 123 -0.70 -2.78 -5.47
N ASN A 124 -0.42 -4.08 -5.39
CA ASN A 124 0.87 -4.58 -4.92
C ASN A 124 1.91 -4.39 -6.03
N PHE A 125 2.59 -3.25 -6.06
CA PHE A 125 3.89 -3.18 -6.71
C PHE A 125 4.95 -3.57 -5.66
N THR A 126 5.31 -4.85 -5.61
CA THR A 126 6.66 -5.36 -5.29
C THR A 126 6.59 -6.89 -5.19
N ASN A 127 7.13 -7.55 -6.20
CA ASN A 127 7.46 -8.96 -6.13
C ASN A 127 8.90 -9.05 -5.61
N THR A 128 9.10 -8.79 -4.32
CA THR A 128 10.39 -8.98 -3.62
C THR A 128 10.12 -9.22 -2.15
N LYS A 129 10.73 -10.27 -1.59
CA LYS A 129 10.69 -10.66 -0.18
C LYS A 129 11.35 -9.60 0.72
N VAL A 130 10.71 -8.46 0.86
CA VAL A 130 11.08 -7.39 1.80
C VAL A 130 9.88 -7.21 2.73
N ASP A 131 10.11 -7.27 4.04
CA ASP A 131 9.08 -6.96 5.06
C ASP A 131 8.78 -5.47 5.05
N LEU A 132 8.04 -5.05 4.03
CA LEU A 132 7.54 -3.70 3.83
C LEU A 132 6.22 -3.54 4.58
N TYR A 133 6.24 -2.78 5.67
CA TYR A 133 5.04 -2.39 6.39
C TYR A 133 4.48 -1.09 5.80
N ILE A 134 3.38 -1.19 5.07
CA ILE A 134 2.65 -0.04 4.53
C ILE A 134 1.62 0.40 5.57
N LEU A 135 1.71 1.66 6.01
CA LEU A 135 0.70 2.26 6.89
C LEU A 135 -0.60 2.42 6.11
N LYS A 136 -1.55 1.50 6.33
CA LYS A 136 -2.86 1.48 5.68
C LYS A 136 -3.70 2.69 6.14
N GLY A 137 -3.52 3.82 5.47
CA GLY A 137 -4.47 4.93 5.47
C GLY A 137 -5.31 4.86 4.21
N ASN A 138 -6.63 5.10 4.33
CA ASN A 138 -7.54 5.19 3.19
C ASN A 138 -7.19 6.46 2.38
N ILE A 139 -6.24 6.40 1.46
CA ILE A 139 -6.16 7.40 0.39
C ILE A 139 -7.10 6.89 -0.69
N GLU A 140 -8.19 7.61 -0.90
CA GLU A 140 -9.11 7.35 -2.00
C GLU A 140 -8.38 7.67 -3.31
N PRO A 141 -8.38 6.76 -4.31
CA PRO A 141 -7.74 7.02 -5.58
C PRO A 141 -8.49 8.14 -6.29
N ALA A 142 -7.75 9.11 -6.84
CA ALA A 142 -8.31 10.03 -7.81
C ALA A 142 -8.49 9.29 -9.14
N ILE A 143 -9.71 9.32 -9.68
CA ILE A 143 -10.03 8.75 -10.99
C ILE A 143 -10.02 9.89 -12.00
N LEU A 144 -9.25 9.74 -13.06
CA LEU A 144 -9.18 10.70 -14.16
C LEU A 144 -9.75 10.04 -15.41
N HIS A 145 -10.84 10.60 -15.94
CA HIS A 145 -11.40 10.22 -17.22
C HIS A 145 -10.76 11.07 -18.32
N LEU A 146 -10.13 10.42 -19.29
CA LEU A 146 -9.49 11.08 -20.43
C LEU A 146 -10.26 10.74 -21.70
N CYS A 147 -10.75 11.77 -22.38
CA CYS A 147 -11.44 11.66 -23.67
C CYS A 147 -10.62 12.39 -24.74
N GLY A 148 -10.54 11.81 -25.93
CA GLY A 148 -9.80 12.37 -27.06
C GLY A 148 -10.23 11.73 -28.37
N GLU A 149 -9.86 12.36 -29.48
CA GLU A 149 -10.28 11.94 -30.83
C GLU A 149 -9.75 10.55 -31.23
N ASP A 150 -8.56 10.21 -30.76
CA ASP A 150 -7.94 8.90 -31.00
C ASP A 150 -7.16 8.39 -29.79
N LYS A 151 -6.89 7.08 -29.80
CA LYS A 151 -6.22 6.36 -28.71
C LYS A 151 -4.83 6.91 -28.43
N ASP A 152 -4.05 7.27 -29.46
CA ASP A 152 -2.65 7.67 -29.28
C ASP A 152 -2.57 9.02 -28.56
N GLN A 153 -3.50 9.95 -28.85
CA GLN A 153 -3.57 11.24 -28.16
C GLN A 153 -3.97 11.06 -26.68
N VAL A 154 -4.98 10.21 -26.40
CA VAL A 154 -5.38 9.89 -25.01
C VAL A 154 -4.22 9.26 -24.25
N MET A 155 -3.48 8.33 -24.88
CA MET A 155 -2.33 7.69 -24.24
C MET A 155 -1.20 8.69 -23.97
N LYS A 156 -0.87 9.58 -24.93
CA LYS A 156 0.11 10.65 -24.73
C LYS A 156 -0.28 11.59 -23.58
N ALA A 157 -1.54 12.00 -23.52
CA ALA A 157 -2.07 12.81 -22.43
C ALA A 157 -1.98 12.07 -21.08
N SER A 158 -2.30 10.77 -21.05
CA SER A 158 -2.20 9.95 -19.83
C SER A 158 -0.77 9.87 -19.29
N VAL A 159 0.22 9.73 -20.18
CA VAL A 159 1.65 9.70 -19.83
C VAL A 159 2.09 11.06 -19.33
N TRP A 160 1.72 12.14 -20.04
CA TRP A 160 2.05 13.49 -19.64
C TRP A 160 1.47 13.87 -18.27
N ILE A 161 0.20 13.55 -18.00
CA ILE A 161 -0.42 13.77 -16.68
C ILE A 161 0.31 12.97 -15.60
N ARG A 162 0.64 11.69 -15.87
CA ARG A 162 1.40 10.86 -14.95
C ARG A 162 2.76 11.48 -14.64
N ASP A 163 3.49 11.92 -15.66
CA ASP A 163 4.79 12.55 -15.50
C ASP A 163 4.70 13.87 -14.71
N CYS A 164 3.67 14.68 -14.96
CA CYS A 164 3.37 15.87 -14.17
C CYS A 164 3.18 15.51 -12.68
N LEU A 165 2.31 14.53 -12.39
CA LEU A 165 2.04 14.10 -11.01
C LEU A 165 3.30 13.54 -10.33
N LEU A 166 4.11 12.76 -11.04
CA LEU A 166 5.35 12.20 -10.51
C LEU A 166 6.41 13.28 -10.26
N ARG A 167 6.48 14.33 -11.09
CA ARG A 167 7.40 15.46 -10.87
C ARG A 167 7.06 16.26 -9.61
N GLU A 168 5.77 16.42 -9.31
CA GLU A 168 5.30 17.12 -8.11
C GLU A 168 5.41 16.26 -6.84
N GLN A 169 5.67 14.95 -6.99
CA GLN A 169 5.83 14.02 -5.88
C GLN A 169 7.26 14.03 -5.34
N HIS A 170 7.42 14.48 -4.11
CA HIS A 170 8.66 14.38 -3.37
C HIS A 170 8.66 13.11 -2.50
N THR A 171 9.83 12.49 -2.35
CA THR A 171 10.03 11.35 -1.46
C THR A 171 11.23 11.60 -0.57
N ASN A 172 11.03 11.48 0.74
CA ASN A 172 12.08 11.52 1.73
C ASN A 172 12.28 10.14 2.37
N ILE A 173 13.54 9.76 2.59
CA ILE A 173 13.94 8.49 3.20
C ILE A 173 14.61 8.81 4.53
N ILE A 174 14.12 8.19 5.60
CA ILE A 174 14.56 8.41 6.98
C ILE A 174 15.16 7.09 7.49
N PRO A 175 16.49 6.90 7.42
CA PRO A 175 17.17 5.77 8.04
C PRO A 175 17.29 6.01 9.54
N ASN A 176 16.73 5.12 10.36
CA ASN A 176 16.85 5.22 11.81
C ASN A 176 16.54 3.88 12.51
N GLU A 177 17.49 3.36 13.30
CA GLU A 177 17.35 2.11 14.04
C GLU A 177 16.13 2.06 14.96
N TRP A 178 15.73 3.20 15.53
CA TRP A 178 14.61 3.35 16.46
C TRP A 178 13.24 3.21 15.80
N ILE A 179 13.17 3.14 14.46
CA ILE A 179 11.93 2.88 13.73
C ILE A 179 11.34 1.51 14.10
N ARG A 180 12.16 0.51 14.44
CA ARG A 180 11.71 -0.82 14.86
C ARG A 180 10.95 -0.81 16.19
N GLU A 181 11.20 0.20 17.03
CA GLU A 181 10.55 0.36 18.33
C GLU A 181 9.21 1.12 18.24
N LEU A 182 8.83 1.58 17.05
CA LEU A 182 7.55 2.25 16.84
C LEU A 182 6.41 1.23 16.91
N LYS A 183 5.72 1.21 18.05
CA LYS A 183 4.57 0.31 18.32
C LYS A 183 3.40 1.10 18.93
N GLY A 184 2.21 0.49 18.92
CA GLY A 184 1.03 0.98 19.64
C GLY A 184 0.65 2.42 19.29
N GLN A 185 0.70 3.32 20.29
CA GLN A 185 0.29 4.72 20.13
C GLN A 185 1.14 5.49 19.11
N LYS A 186 2.44 5.18 18.97
CA LYS A 186 3.31 5.86 18.00
C LYS A 186 2.88 5.53 16.57
N MET A 187 2.52 4.27 16.31
CA MET A 187 1.97 3.84 15.02
C MET A 187 0.62 4.51 14.71
N LYS A 188 -0.24 4.70 15.73
CA LYS A 188 -1.49 5.47 15.57
C LYS A 188 -1.21 6.93 15.18
N LYS A 189 -0.25 7.59 15.83
CA LYS A 189 0.16 8.97 15.50
C LYS A 189 0.66 9.08 14.05
N LEU A 190 1.40 8.10 13.54
CA LEU A 190 1.81 8.06 12.12
C LEU A 190 0.61 7.95 11.17
N LEU A 191 -0.38 7.11 11.50
CA LEU A 191 -1.61 7.00 10.70
C LEU A 191 -2.41 8.31 10.69
N GLU A 192 -2.46 9.03 11.82
CA GLU A 192 -3.11 10.34 11.92
C GLU A 192 -2.38 11.40 11.09
N LEU A 193 -1.04 11.40 11.09
CA LEU A 193 -0.24 12.28 10.24
C LEU A 193 -0.50 12.00 8.76
N GLN A 194 -0.57 10.74 8.36
CA GLN A 194 -0.89 10.32 6.98
C GLN A 194 -2.31 10.73 6.54
N LYS A 195 -3.26 10.84 7.46
CA LYS A 195 -4.63 11.32 7.16
C LYS A 195 -4.69 12.84 7.12
N LYS A 196 -4.00 13.52 8.04
CA LYS A 196 -3.98 14.98 8.15
C LYS A 196 -3.31 15.63 6.95
N TYR A 197 -2.26 14.99 6.43
CA TYR A 197 -1.55 15.43 5.25
C TYR A 197 -1.58 14.29 4.22
N PRO A 198 -2.02 14.55 2.98
CA PRO A 198 -2.14 13.51 1.95
C PRO A 198 -0.75 13.05 1.49
N VAL A 199 -0.11 12.25 2.33
CA VAL A 199 1.18 11.59 2.06
C VAL A 199 1.01 10.10 2.20
N PHE A 200 2.00 9.38 1.72
CA PHE A 200 2.13 7.95 1.82
C PHE A 200 3.35 7.63 2.69
N ILE A 201 3.15 6.89 3.79
CA ILE A 201 4.23 6.46 4.67
C ILE A 201 4.39 4.93 4.56
N SER A 202 5.61 4.49 4.31
CA SER A 202 5.97 3.07 4.33
C SER A 202 7.22 2.85 5.17
N ILE A 203 7.29 1.69 5.82
CA ILE A 203 8.37 1.31 6.71
C ILE A 203 8.98 0.02 6.18
N GLU A 204 10.29 0.03 5.98
CA GLU A 204 11.05 -1.16 5.64
C GLU A 204 11.74 -1.68 6.91
N SER A 205 11.19 -2.76 7.46
CA SER A 205 11.60 -3.26 8.80
C SER A 205 13.04 -3.76 8.82
N LEU A 206 13.49 -4.39 7.72
CA LEU A 206 14.83 -4.97 7.60
C LEU A 206 15.92 -3.89 7.58
N SER A 207 15.71 -2.81 6.84
CA SER A 207 16.68 -1.70 6.75
C SER A 207 16.49 -0.64 7.84
N SER A 208 15.43 -0.74 8.65
CA SER A 208 15.01 0.30 9.60
C SER A 208 14.90 1.67 8.91
N THR A 209 14.27 1.68 7.75
CA THR A 209 14.05 2.92 6.99
C THR A 209 12.56 3.22 6.91
N MET A 210 12.23 4.51 6.98
CA MET A 210 10.88 5.00 6.73
C MET A 210 10.91 5.88 5.49
N ARG A 211 9.98 5.63 4.57
CA ARG A 211 9.79 6.43 3.36
C ARG A 211 8.51 7.23 3.47
N VAL A 212 8.61 8.53 3.21
CA VAL A 212 7.49 9.48 3.20
C VAL A 212 7.41 10.08 1.81
N SER A 213 6.29 9.87 1.11
CA SER A 213 6.08 10.32 -0.26
C SER A 213 4.82 11.17 -0.39
N GLY A 214 4.86 12.27 -1.14
CA GLY A 214 3.73 13.17 -1.35
C GLY A 214 4.19 14.54 -1.84
N PHE A 215 3.33 15.56 -1.77
CA PHE A 215 3.73 16.93 -2.12
C PHE A 215 4.84 17.45 -1.18
N GLU A 216 5.84 18.12 -1.75
CA GLU A 216 7.06 18.57 -1.05
C GLU A 216 6.79 19.28 0.28
N LYS A 217 5.88 20.26 0.29
CA LYS A 217 5.50 21.02 1.50
C LYS A 217 5.00 20.10 2.63
N ASN A 218 4.22 19.08 2.29
CA ASN A 218 3.68 18.12 3.25
C ASN A 218 4.78 17.16 3.72
N VAL A 219 5.63 16.68 2.81
CA VAL A 219 6.72 15.76 3.14
C VAL A 219 7.71 16.41 4.11
N GLY A 220 8.11 17.65 3.89
CA GLY A 220 9.02 18.36 4.80
C GLY A 220 8.43 18.49 6.21
N THR A 221 7.17 18.90 6.31
CA THR A 221 6.46 19.06 7.59
C THR A 221 6.37 17.74 8.36
N ILE A 222 5.97 16.66 7.68
CA ILE A 222 5.76 15.35 8.30
C ILE A 222 7.08 14.70 8.66
N THR A 223 8.12 14.89 7.84
CA THR A 223 9.46 14.42 8.15
C THR A 223 9.91 14.94 9.51
N ARG A 224 9.70 16.24 9.81
CA ARG A 224 10.03 16.82 11.12
C ARG A 224 9.26 16.14 12.26
N GLU A 225 7.95 15.97 12.12
CA GLU A 225 7.10 15.32 13.12
C GLU A 225 7.51 13.85 13.37
N ILE A 226 7.92 13.13 12.31
CA ILE A 226 8.43 11.76 12.42
C ILE A 226 9.74 11.73 13.21
N HIS A 227 10.67 12.67 12.96
CA HIS A 227 11.90 12.77 13.73
C HIS A 227 11.62 13.05 15.21
N GLU A 228 10.62 13.87 15.54
CA GLU A 228 10.18 14.10 16.91
C GLU A 228 9.63 12.82 17.55
N ILE A 229 8.78 12.06 16.84
CA ILE A 229 8.26 10.76 17.30
C ILE A 229 9.40 9.77 17.59
N ILE A 230 10.36 9.66 16.68
CA ILE A 230 11.51 8.78 16.82
C ILE A 230 12.37 9.22 18.03
N LYS A 231 12.61 10.52 18.17
CA LYS A 231 13.34 11.10 19.29
C LYS A 231 12.66 10.79 20.63
N GLU A 232 11.34 10.95 20.72
CA GLU A 232 10.57 10.63 21.93
C GLU A 232 10.74 9.16 22.34
N VAL A 233 10.76 8.23 21.38
CA VAL A 233 10.99 6.80 21.66
C VAL A 233 12.40 6.55 22.16
N LYS A 234 13.40 7.14 21.48
CA LYS A 234 14.81 7.06 21.88
C LYS A 234 15.03 7.62 23.28
N ASP A 235 14.53 8.82 23.57
CA ASP A 235 14.71 9.49 24.86
C ASP A 235 14.03 8.73 26.00
N LYS A 236 12.83 8.17 25.74
CA LYS A 236 12.15 7.30 26.69
C LYS A 236 12.98 6.03 26.99
N LYS A 237 13.47 5.34 25.96
CA LYS A 237 14.26 4.12 26.15
C LYS A 237 15.57 4.40 26.87
N ASN A 238 16.24 5.51 26.55
CA ASN A 238 17.44 5.95 27.26
C ASN A 238 17.17 6.23 28.75
N ARG A 239 16.03 6.82 29.08
CA ARG A 239 15.64 7.05 30.49
C ARG A 239 15.35 5.74 31.22
N GLU A 240 14.67 4.79 30.59
CA GLU A 240 14.46 3.44 31.14
C GLU A 240 15.79 2.74 31.40
N ALA A 241 16.73 2.84 30.44
CA ALA A 241 18.07 2.28 30.57
C ALA A 241 18.86 2.90 31.72
N GLU A 242 18.77 4.22 31.90
CA GLU A 242 19.39 4.93 33.03
C GLU A 242 18.87 4.44 34.39
N ILE A 243 17.55 4.28 34.52
CA ILE A 243 16.92 3.84 35.77
C ILE A 243 17.30 2.38 36.06
N CYS A 244 17.19 1.51 35.06
CA CYS A 244 17.58 0.11 35.16
C CYS A 244 19.04 -0.03 35.59
N TYR A 245 19.95 0.70 34.95
CA TYR A 245 21.39 0.67 35.25
C TYR A 245 21.72 1.10 36.69
N LYS A 246 20.91 1.98 37.29
CA LYS A 246 21.06 2.40 38.69
C LYS A 246 20.53 1.38 39.70
N GLN A 247 19.67 0.46 39.28
CA GLN A 247 19.09 -0.58 40.14
C GLN A 247 19.83 -1.91 40.00
N VAL A 248 20.27 -2.22 38.78
CA VAL A 248 20.87 -3.50 38.43
C VAL A 248 21.98 -3.28 37.41
N GLN A 249 23.12 -3.90 37.66
CA GLN A 249 24.23 -3.95 36.71
C GLN A 249 24.49 -5.39 36.28
N TRP A 250 24.33 -5.63 34.99
CA TRP A 250 24.89 -6.75 34.28
C TRP A 250 26.35 -6.46 33.96
N ARG A 251 27.23 -7.44 34.17
CA ARG A 251 28.66 -7.32 33.88
C ARG A 251 29.17 -8.55 33.15
N TYR A 252 30.23 -8.38 32.39
CA TYR A 252 30.92 -9.46 31.71
C TYR A 252 32.38 -9.51 32.14
N HIS A 253 32.97 -10.71 32.09
CA HIS A 253 34.37 -10.90 32.38
C HIS A 253 35.23 -10.55 31.16
N ASN A 254 36.09 -9.54 31.26
CA ASN A 254 36.95 -9.09 30.16
C ASN A 254 38.34 -9.75 30.14
N GLY A 255 38.58 -10.71 31.03
CA GLY A 255 39.89 -11.37 31.23
C GLY A 255 40.66 -10.85 32.45
N SER A 256 40.41 -9.61 32.87
CA SER A 256 41.00 -9.02 34.09
C SER A 256 40.02 -8.90 35.25
N GLY A 257 38.72 -8.80 34.95
CA GLY A 257 37.66 -8.76 35.94
C GLY A 257 36.30 -8.51 35.31
N PHE A 258 35.29 -8.33 36.16
CA PHE A 258 33.93 -8.01 35.73
C PHE A 258 33.78 -6.51 35.48
N VAL A 259 33.35 -6.16 34.27
CA VAL A 259 33.05 -4.78 33.87
C VAL A 259 31.61 -4.66 33.39
N PRO A 260 30.91 -3.55 33.67
CA PRO A 260 29.51 -3.40 33.34
C PRO A 260 29.29 -3.33 31.82
N PHE A 261 28.14 -3.82 31.38
CA PHE A 261 27.62 -3.52 30.04
C PHE A 261 27.23 -2.03 29.95
N ASP A 262 27.11 -1.50 28.73
CA ASP A 262 26.51 -0.18 28.55
C ASP A 262 25.02 -0.18 28.98
N LYS A 263 24.47 1.01 29.19
CA LYS A 263 23.13 1.17 29.76
C LYS A 263 22.04 0.50 28.92
N MET A 264 22.15 0.53 27.58
CA MET A 264 21.14 -0.04 26.69
C MET A 264 21.22 -1.56 26.70
N SER A 265 22.43 -2.12 26.53
CA SER A 265 22.65 -3.56 26.66
C SER A 265 22.22 -4.08 28.04
N ASN A 266 22.46 -3.33 29.11
CA ASN A 266 22.01 -3.67 30.46
C ASN A 266 20.49 -3.77 30.55
N LEU A 267 19.76 -2.81 29.97
CA LEU A 267 18.30 -2.85 29.91
C LEU A 267 17.80 -4.04 29.10
N GLU A 268 18.40 -4.31 27.94
CA GLU A 268 18.03 -5.45 27.08
C GLU A 268 18.21 -6.79 27.79
N LEU A 269 19.31 -6.96 28.53
CA LEU A 269 19.57 -8.17 29.31
C LEU A 269 18.57 -8.33 30.46
N GLU A 270 18.22 -7.24 31.13
CA GLU A 270 17.22 -7.26 32.20
C GLU A 270 15.83 -7.60 31.65
N THR A 271 15.41 -6.96 30.56
CA THR A 271 14.14 -7.29 29.88
C THR A 271 14.13 -8.74 29.40
N ALA A 272 15.24 -9.25 28.84
CA ALA A 272 15.34 -10.63 28.41
C ALA A 272 15.19 -11.63 29.57
N LEU A 273 15.73 -11.28 30.74
CA LEU A 273 15.55 -12.08 31.95
C LEU A 273 14.08 -12.08 32.40
N GLU A 274 13.42 -10.91 32.43
CA GLU A 274 12.00 -10.76 32.80
C GLU A 274 11.06 -11.50 31.84
N GLU A 275 11.34 -11.44 30.54
CA GLU A 275 10.56 -12.11 29.48
C GLU A 275 10.91 -13.60 29.32
N ALA A 276 11.85 -14.12 30.12
CA ALA A 276 12.37 -15.48 30.03
C ALA A 276 12.95 -15.87 28.65
N THR A 277 13.40 -14.87 27.88
CA THR A 277 14.07 -15.02 26.58
C THR A 277 15.40 -15.75 26.77
N GLU A 278 15.66 -16.78 25.96
CA GLU A 278 16.83 -17.64 26.15
C GLU A 278 18.15 -16.96 25.80
N SER A 279 18.16 -16.19 24.70
CA SER A 279 19.36 -15.45 24.30
C SER A 279 19.01 -14.10 23.68
N VAL A 280 19.87 -13.11 23.93
CA VAL A 280 19.81 -11.77 23.37
C VAL A 280 21.17 -11.40 22.79
N THR A 281 21.19 -10.66 21.69
CA THR A 281 22.45 -10.17 21.10
C THR A 281 22.64 -8.71 21.47
N VAL A 282 23.73 -8.42 22.18
CA VAL A 282 24.12 -7.07 22.60
C VAL A 282 25.40 -6.64 21.89
N ASP A 283 25.64 -5.32 21.79
CA ASP A 283 26.89 -4.77 21.26
C ASP A 283 27.81 -4.35 22.41
N VAL A 284 29.03 -4.87 22.43
CA VAL A 284 30.08 -4.48 23.36
C VAL A 284 31.28 -3.97 22.57
N ALA A 285 31.49 -2.65 22.60
CA ALA A 285 32.60 -1.98 21.92
C ALA A 285 32.71 -2.31 20.41
N GLY A 286 31.58 -2.38 19.71
CA GLY A 286 31.48 -2.71 18.29
C GLY A 286 31.49 -4.21 18.00
N ARG A 287 31.41 -5.07 19.02
CA ARG A 287 31.35 -6.53 18.89
C ARG A 287 30.00 -7.04 19.34
N LYS A 288 29.30 -7.74 18.45
CA LYS A 288 28.05 -8.42 18.78
C LYS A 288 28.33 -9.68 19.60
N LEU A 289 27.82 -9.71 20.82
CA LEU A 289 27.88 -10.87 21.71
C LEU A 289 26.48 -11.45 21.87
N THR A 290 26.34 -12.76 21.74
CA THR A 290 25.10 -13.48 22.04
C THR A 290 25.15 -13.93 23.50
N VAL A 291 24.29 -13.33 24.32
CA VAL A 291 24.22 -13.55 25.75
C VAL A 291 23.08 -14.51 26.06
N ASN A 292 23.39 -15.61 26.74
CA ASN A 292 22.39 -16.49 27.33
C ASN A 292 22.22 -16.12 28.81
N VAL A 293 21.10 -15.47 29.11
CA VAL A 293 20.78 -14.92 30.43
C VAL A 293 20.58 -16.03 31.48
N LYS A 294 20.10 -17.22 31.07
CA LYS A 294 19.90 -18.37 31.97
C LYS A 294 21.21 -19.06 32.33
N LEU A 295 22.06 -19.28 31.33
CA LEU A 295 23.37 -19.91 31.49
C LEU A 295 24.44 -18.95 32.04
N LYS A 296 24.11 -17.66 32.15
CA LYS A 296 25.04 -16.60 32.57
C LYS A 296 26.35 -16.64 31.78
N THR A 297 26.24 -16.79 30.47
CA THR A 297 27.39 -16.75 29.55
C THR A 297 27.10 -15.87 28.34
N ALA A 298 28.13 -15.21 27.84
CA ALA A 298 28.10 -14.49 26.57
C ALA A 298 29.08 -15.14 25.58
N SER A 299 28.67 -15.30 24.33
CA SER A 299 29.48 -15.92 23.27
C SER A 299 29.75 -14.91 22.15
N ASP A 300 31.00 -14.85 21.68
CA ASP A 300 31.34 -14.08 20.48
C ASP A 300 30.99 -14.86 19.19
N PRO A 301 31.05 -14.23 18.00
CA PRO A 301 30.77 -14.91 16.73
C PRO A 301 31.74 -16.05 16.39
N LYS A 302 32.88 -16.15 17.11
CA LYS A 302 33.88 -17.21 16.96
C LYS A 302 33.66 -18.36 17.96
N GLY A 303 32.64 -18.26 18.82
CA GLY A 303 32.29 -19.26 19.82
C GLY A 303 33.03 -19.14 21.16
N ASN A 304 33.85 -18.11 21.36
CA ASN A 304 34.51 -17.88 22.64
C ASN A 304 33.48 -17.43 23.68
N ARG A 305 33.52 -18.05 24.85
CA ARG A 305 32.57 -17.77 25.93
C ARG A 305 33.21 -16.97 27.05
N VAL A 306 32.47 -15.97 27.55
CA VAL A 306 32.82 -15.22 28.76
C VAL A 306 31.70 -15.35 29.79
N ALA A 307 32.07 -15.36 31.06
CA ALA A 307 31.11 -15.35 32.16
C ALA A 307 30.44 -13.98 32.27
N ILE A 308 29.16 -13.99 32.63
CA ILE A 308 28.41 -12.77 32.97
C ILE A 308 27.82 -12.89 34.38
N ASP A 309 27.64 -11.76 35.04
CA ASP A 309 26.92 -11.69 36.31
C ASP A 309 25.92 -10.53 36.35
N ARG A 310 25.00 -10.60 37.31
CA ARG A 310 23.95 -9.61 37.55
C ARG A 310 24.04 -9.21 39.02
N VAL A 311 24.22 -7.92 39.28
CA VAL A 311 24.37 -7.37 40.64
C VAL A 311 23.30 -6.32 40.88
N ASN A 312 22.58 -6.44 42.00
CA ASN A 312 21.68 -5.37 42.45
C ASN A 312 22.50 -4.25 43.08
N GLN A 313 22.27 -3.02 42.64
CA GLN A 313 22.80 -1.82 43.27
C GLN A 313 21.90 -1.49 44.47
N MET A 314 22.49 -1.36 45.67
CA MET A 314 21.77 -0.92 46.88
C MET A 314 21.58 0.60 46.88
#